data_AF-A0A1E3BA60-F1
#
_entry.id   AF-A0A1E3BA60-F1
#
_cell.length_a   1.000
_cell.length_b   1.000
_cell.length_c   1.000
_cell.angle_alpha   90.00
_cell.angle_beta   90.00
_cell.angle_gamma   90.00
#
_symmetry.space_group_name_H-M   'P 1'
#
loop_
_entity.id
_entity.type
_entity.pdbx_description
1 polymer ?
#
loop_
_entity_poly.entity_id
_entity_poly.type
_entity_poly.pdbx_seq_one_letter_code
_entity_poly.pdbx_strand_id
1 'polypeptide(L)'
;MMLGTFCAICGHPSSTGPSVHNHLGLFLAVTLQIAVWRGLLKWPEIEIGRQGETDPSRHPETNILVQKALKRRRKQKHLNKDKPLPSNCRLSFLPLDTVWLLFNCLNYYDLWNLINADQFPIPNRYWRRRANLYLDLMDDVNELELDWPFLCLELERLHATLWVIDDIDQLSVKFNDELGKKEEFRLQPKDIIKQLLKPKPRGTQYS
;
A
#
# COMPACT_ATOMS: atom_id res chain seq x y z
N MET A 1 17.17 -6.87 69.99
CA MET A 1 17.09 -5.41 70.20
C MET A 1 18.40 -4.77 69.77
N MET A 2 18.44 -4.20 68.57
CA MET A 2 19.21 -3.00 68.23
C MET A 2 18.53 -2.38 67.00
N LEU A 3 18.21 -1.10 67.14
CA LEU A 3 17.56 -0.20 66.19
C LEU A 3 18.64 0.61 65.46
N GLY A 4 18.33 1.02 64.22
CA GLY A 4 19.09 2.01 63.43
C GLY A 4 19.75 1.35 62.21
N THR A 5 19.56 1.81 60.97
CA THR A 5 19.59 3.22 60.56
C THR A 5 18.83 3.42 59.25
N PHE A 6 18.22 4.59 59.15
CA PHE A 6 17.39 5.09 58.06
C PHE A 6 18.15 5.33 56.75
N CYS A 7 17.42 5.01 55.67
CA CYS A 7 17.32 5.66 54.37
C CYS A 7 18.03 7.02 54.21
N ALA A 8 18.97 7.08 53.25
CA ALA A 8 19.38 8.30 52.57
C ALA A 8 19.77 7.96 51.12
N ILE A 9 18.79 7.91 50.22
CA ILE A 9 19.04 8.05 48.77
C ILE A 9 18.24 9.27 48.32
N CYS A 10 18.90 10.43 48.38
CA CYS A 10 18.49 11.62 47.68
C CYS A 10 19.43 11.82 46.50
N GLY A 11 18.87 11.98 45.29
CA GLY A 11 19.53 12.71 44.21
C GLY A 11 19.82 11.92 42.93
N HIS A 12 18.80 11.74 42.08
CA HIS A 12 18.86 12.16 40.68
C HIS A 12 17.46 12.03 40.04
N PRO A 13 16.80 13.13 39.64
CA PRO A 13 15.71 13.04 38.68
C PRO A 13 16.31 12.90 37.27
N SER A 14 15.54 12.29 36.36
CA SER A 14 15.81 12.15 34.92
C SER A 14 16.78 11.05 34.46
N SER A 15 16.45 9.80 34.76
CA SER A 15 16.42 8.79 33.72
C SER A 15 15.00 8.23 33.62
N THR A 16 14.15 8.91 32.84
CA THR A 16 13.07 8.18 32.16
C THR A 16 13.77 7.07 31.38
N GLY A 17 13.71 5.84 31.90
CA GLY A 17 14.10 4.65 31.16
C GLY A 17 13.48 4.70 29.76
N PRO A 18 14.09 4.00 28.78
CA PRO A 18 13.74 4.17 27.37
C PRO A 18 12.22 4.19 27.22
N SER A 19 11.71 5.37 26.87
CA SER A 19 10.28 5.64 26.78
C SER A 19 9.62 4.52 25.99
N VAL A 20 8.47 4.03 26.45
CA VAL A 20 7.67 2.99 25.76
C VAL A 20 7.48 3.32 24.27
N HIS A 21 7.53 4.60 23.89
CA HIS A 21 7.50 5.06 22.50
C HIS A 21 8.69 4.57 21.65
N ASN A 22 9.87 4.33 22.23
CA ASN A 22 11.03 3.77 21.54
C ASN A 22 10.89 2.27 21.28
N HIS A 23 9.93 1.60 21.91
CA HIS A 23 9.69 0.16 21.77
C HIS A 23 8.36 -0.15 21.08
N LEU A 24 7.57 0.86 20.71
CA LEU A 24 6.27 0.65 20.05
C LEU A 24 6.42 -0.10 18.72
N GLY A 25 7.47 0.19 17.94
CA GLY A 25 7.76 -0.52 16.69
C GLY A 25 8.12 -1.99 16.92
N LEU A 26 8.93 -2.27 17.95
CA LEU A 26 9.28 -3.65 18.33
C LEU A 26 8.05 -4.40 18.87
N PHE A 27 7.22 -3.73 19.67
CA PHE A 27 5.98 -4.28 20.20
C PHE A 27 4.99 -4.60 19.07
N LEU A 28 4.80 -3.69 18.11
CA LEU A 28 3.99 -3.94 16.91
C LEU A 28 4.54 -5.11 16.08
N ALA A 29 5.86 -5.16 15.84
CA ALA A 29 6.49 -6.23 15.09
C ALA A 29 6.29 -7.59 15.77
N VAL A 30 6.56 -7.69 17.08
CA VAL A 30 6.35 -8.90 17.87
C VAL A 30 4.87 -9.29 17.90
N THR A 31 3.97 -8.33 18.07
CA THR A 31 2.52 -8.59 18.10
C THR A 31 2.00 -9.09 16.75
N LEU A 32 2.44 -8.48 15.64
CA LEU A 32 2.10 -8.92 14.28
C LEU A 32 2.67 -10.32 14.00
N GLN A 33 3.92 -10.57 14.39
CA GLN A 33 4.56 -11.88 14.21
C GLN A 33 3.82 -12.97 15.00
N ILE A 34 3.42 -12.71 16.25
CA ILE A 34 2.63 -13.63 17.07
C ILE A 34 1.24 -13.84 16.47
N ALA A 35 0.59 -12.77 15.99
CA ALA A 35 -0.74 -12.86 15.39
C ALA A 35 -0.72 -13.70 14.10
N VAL A 36 0.31 -13.57 13.28
CA VAL A 36 0.55 -14.42 12.08
C VAL A 36 0.80 -15.87 12.48
N TRP A 37 1.71 -16.12 13.43
CA TRP A 37 2.05 -17.48 13.88
C TRP A 37 0.85 -18.22 14.49
N ARG A 38 -0.03 -17.49 15.17
CA ARG A 38 -1.25 -18.04 15.78
C ARG A 38 -2.42 -18.15 14.80
N GLY A 39 -2.25 -17.77 13.53
CA GLY A 39 -3.32 -17.72 12.55
C GLY A 39 -4.45 -16.73 12.91
N LEU A 40 -4.22 -15.82 13.86
CA LEU A 40 -5.15 -14.76 14.26
C LEU A 40 -5.24 -13.68 13.19
N LEU A 41 -4.11 -13.42 12.54
CA LEU A 41 -4.07 -12.85 11.22
C LEU A 41 -3.78 -14.01 10.28
N LYS A 42 -4.77 -14.44 9.50
CA LYS A 42 -4.40 -14.88 8.16
C LYS A 42 -3.66 -13.69 7.59
N TRP A 43 -2.42 -13.88 7.14
CA TRP A 43 -1.89 -12.94 6.17
C TRP A 43 -3.03 -12.73 5.17
N PRO A 44 -3.28 -11.51 4.67
CA PRO A 44 -3.75 -11.48 3.31
C PRO A 44 -2.67 -12.31 2.56
N GLU A 45 -2.93 -13.61 2.38
CA GLU A 45 -2.94 -14.13 1.04
C GLU A 45 -3.68 -13.02 0.33
N ILE A 46 -2.89 -12.14 -0.28
CA ILE A 46 -3.39 -11.33 -1.34
C ILE A 46 -3.81 -12.43 -2.29
N GLU A 47 -5.04 -12.92 -2.12
CA GLU A 47 -5.76 -13.70 -3.08
C GLU A 47 -5.95 -12.68 -4.19
N ILE A 48 -4.85 -12.39 -4.91
CA ILE A 48 -4.90 -12.03 -6.31
C ILE A 48 -5.62 -13.24 -6.85
N GLY A 49 -6.95 -13.11 -6.94
CA GLY A 49 -7.82 -14.26 -7.03
C GLY A 49 -7.28 -15.15 -8.13
N ARG A 50 -7.09 -16.45 -7.84
CA ARG A 50 -7.00 -17.45 -8.90
C ARG A 50 -8.37 -17.60 -9.57
N GLN A 51 -8.98 -16.50 -9.97
CA GLN A 51 -10.19 -16.50 -10.77
C GLN A 51 -9.76 -16.39 -12.22
N GLY A 52 -9.70 -17.57 -12.84
CA GLY A 52 -10.00 -17.79 -14.24
C GLY A 52 -9.08 -17.11 -15.24
N GLU A 53 -8.21 -17.92 -15.85
CA GLU A 53 -7.79 -17.80 -17.26
C GLU A 53 -8.26 -16.53 -17.97
N THR A 54 -7.56 -15.42 -17.74
CA THR A 54 -7.51 -14.34 -18.72
C THR A 54 -6.07 -14.27 -19.20
N ASP A 55 -5.75 -15.12 -20.17
CA ASP A 55 -4.79 -14.73 -21.19
C ASP A 55 -5.56 -14.23 -22.42
N PRO A 56 -5.63 -12.89 -22.59
CA PRO A 56 -5.67 -12.32 -23.91
C PRO A 56 -4.54 -11.30 -24.02
N SER A 57 -3.31 -11.80 -23.95
CA SER A 57 -2.06 -11.13 -24.31
C SER A 57 -1.83 -9.77 -23.64
N ARG A 58 -1.32 -9.83 -22.40
CA ARG A 58 -0.52 -8.78 -21.73
C ARG A 58 -1.14 -7.38 -21.85
N HIS A 59 -1.89 -6.94 -20.83
CA HIS A 59 -2.35 -5.55 -20.69
C HIS A 59 -1.30 -4.61 -21.31
N PRO A 60 -1.56 -4.03 -22.50
CA PRO A 60 -0.56 -3.26 -23.24
C PRO A 60 0.02 -2.15 -22.37
N GLU A 61 -0.76 -1.70 -21.39
CA GLU A 61 -0.40 -0.82 -20.30
C GLU A 61 0.83 -1.32 -19.53
N THR A 62 0.90 -2.59 -19.14
CA THR A 62 2.06 -3.18 -18.45
C THR A 62 3.32 -3.09 -19.31
N ASN A 63 3.23 -3.45 -20.60
CA ASN A 63 4.35 -3.30 -21.52
C ASN A 63 4.77 -1.82 -21.67
N ILE A 64 3.81 -0.91 -21.76
CA ILE A 64 4.06 0.54 -21.79
C ILE A 64 4.78 0.99 -20.51
N LEU A 65 4.38 0.49 -19.34
CA LEU A 65 5.01 0.79 -18.06
C LEU A 65 6.45 0.27 -17.99
N VAL A 66 6.71 -0.96 -18.44
CA VAL A 66 8.07 -1.53 -18.55
C VAL A 66 8.94 -0.66 -19.47
N GLN A 67 8.42 -0.24 -20.64
CA GLN A 67 9.14 0.65 -21.55
C GLN A 67 9.39 2.05 -20.95
N LYS A 68 8.44 2.59 -20.18
CA LYS A 68 8.62 3.85 -19.44
C LYS A 68 9.70 3.69 -18.36
N ALA A 69 9.70 2.57 -17.63
CA ALA A 69 10.69 2.27 -16.60
C ALA A 69 12.10 2.14 -17.19
N LEU A 70 12.25 1.46 -18.33
CA LEU A 70 13.51 1.39 -19.09
C LEU A 70 14.01 2.77 -19.48
N LYS A 71 13.14 3.61 -20.07
CA LYS A 71 13.49 4.98 -20.48
C LYS A 71 13.91 5.83 -19.28
N ARG A 72 13.22 5.74 -18.15
CA ARG A 72 13.58 6.43 -16.91
C ARG A 72 14.94 5.97 -16.37
N ARG A 73 15.19 4.66 -16.33
CA ARG A 73 16.46 4.11 -15.85
C ARG A 73 17.64 4.61 -16.67
N ARG A 74 17.52 4.62 -18.00
CA ARG A 74 18.54 5.17 -18.90
C ARG A 74 18.84 6.65 -18.58
N LYS A 75 17.82 7.47 -18.34
CA LYS A 75 18.00 8.88 -17.95
C LYS A 75 18.67 9.02 -16.57
N GLN A 76 18.27 8.23 -15.58
CA GLN A 76 18.83 8.29 -14.23
C GLN A 76 20.29 7.88 -14.14
N LYS A 77 20.75 6.93 -14.98
CA LYS A 77 22.17 6.53 -15.05
C LYS A 77 23.10 7.71 -15.32
N HIS A 78 22.62 8.75 -15.99
CA HIS A 78 23.40 9.96 -16.27
C HIS A 78 23.39 11.00 -15.14
N LEU A 79 22.48 10.89 -14.16
CA LEU A 79 22.20 11.96 -13.18
C LEU A 79 22.66 11.65 -11.74
N ASN A 80 22.78 10.37 -11.36
CA ASN A 80 22.81 9.98 -9.95
C ASN A 80 24.21 9.71 -9.36
N LYS A 81 25.25 10.48 -9.73
CA LYS A 81 26.58 10.19 -9.18
C LYS A 81 26.81 10.61 -7.72
N ASP A 82 26.13 11.62 -7.19
CA ASP A 82 26.62 12.23 -5.93
C ASP A 82 25.53 12.66 -4.92
N LYS A 83 24.38 11.96 -4.83
CA LYS A 83 23.41 12.29 -3.77
C LYS A 83 23.79 11.63 -2.43
N PRO A 84 24.13 12.41 -1.39
CA PRO A 84 24.37 11.84 -0.06
C PRO A 84 23.09 11.20 0.46
N LEU A 85 23.22 10.03 1.10
CA LEU A 85 22.10 9.41 1.78
C LEU A 85 21.63 10.32 2.92
N PRO A 86 20.33 10.60 3.04
CA PRO A 86 19.81 11.34 4.18
C PRO A 86 20.05 10.53 5.46
N SER A 87 20.78 11.11 6.41
CA SER A 87 21.33 10.39 7.57
C SER A 87 20.33 10.14 8.71
N ASN A 88 19.09 10.61 8.61
CA ASN A 88 18.22 10.78 9.78
C ASN A 88 16.91 9.96 9.77
N CYS A 89 16.77 8.97 8.88
CA CYS A 89 15.55 8.16 8.86
C CYS A 89 15.50 7.17 10.03
N ARG A 90 14.49 7.28 10.91
CA ARG A 90 14.33 6.40 12.09
C ARG A 90 14.08 4.93 11.72
N LEU A 91 13.58 4.66 10.52
CA LEU A 91 13.41 3.29 10.01
C LEU A 91 14.73 2.53 9.90
N SER A 92 15.87 3.24 9.80
CA SER A 92 17.20 2.63 9.77
C SER A 92 17.60 1.94 11.07
N PHE A 93 16.93 2.26 12.19
CA PHE A 93 17.16 1.59 13.47
C PHE A 93 16.41 0.26 13.62
N LEU A 94 15.50 -0.06 12.69
CA LEU A 94 14.75 -1.31 12.72
C LEU A 94 15.50 -2.42 11.96
N PRO A 95 15.39 -3.70 12.39
CA PRO A 95 15.86 -4.82 11.60
C PRO A 95 15.22 -4.82 10.20
N LEU A 96 16.02 -5.17 9.19
CA LEU A 96 15.60 -5.10 7.79
C LEU A 96 14.32 -5.90 7.51
N ASP A 97 14.18 -7.08 8.09
CA ASP A 97 12.98 -7.92 7.95
C ASP A 97 11.73 -7.23 8.52
N THR A 98 11.87 -6.50 9.63
CA THR A 98 10.77 -5.72 10.23
C THR A 98 10.36 -4.58 9.30
N VAL A 99 11.32 -3.89 8.70
CA VAL A 99 11.06 -2.81 7.73
C VAL A 99 10.32 -3.36 6.50
N TRP A 100 10.72 -4.52 5.99
CA TRP A 100 10.03 -5.15 4.86
C TRP A 100 8.61 -5.58 5.20
N LEU A 101 8.38 -6.11 6.41
CA LEU A 101 7.02 -6.43 6.89
C LEU A 101 6.15 -5.17 6.93
N LEU A 102 6.68 -4.07 7.48
CA LEU A 102 5.97 -2.78 7.50
C LEU A 102 5.63 -2.33 6.08
N PHE A 103 6.57 -2.36 5.13
CA PHE A 103 6.30 -1.94 3.76
C PHE A 103 5.28 -2.83 3.05
N ASN A 104 5.28 -4.15 3.32
CA ASN A 104 4.29 -5.08 2.77
C ASN A 104 2.86 -4.80 3.27
N CYS A 105 2.71 -4.16 4.44
CA CYS A 105 1.41 -3.75 4.96
C CYS A 105 0.87 -2.43 4.36
N LEU A 106 1.70 -1.69 3.61
CA LEU A 106 1.31 -0.42 3.00
C LEU A 106 0.82 -0.64 1.57
N ASN A 107 -0.23 0.07 1.16
CA ASN A 107 -0.60 0.17 -0.25
C ASN A 107 0.39 1.09 -1.01
N TYR A 108 0.29 1.14 -2.34
CA TYR A 108 1.21 1.93 -3.18
C TYR A 108 1.23 3.43 -2.82
N TYR A 109 0.09 3.99 -2.42
CA TYR A 109 -0.03 5.41 -2.10
C TYR A 109 0.67 5.75 -0.79
N ASP A 110 0.41 4.96 0.25
CA ASP A 110 1.03 5.14 1.57
C ASP A 110 2.53 4.86 1.51
N LEU A 111 2.94 3.83 0.76
CA LEU A 111 4.34 3.52 0.55
C LEU A 111 5.05 4.66 -0.20
N TRP A 112 4.44 5.22 -1.24
CA TRP A 112 4.98 6.38 -1.97
C TRP A 112 5.14 7.60 -1.06
N ASN A 113 4.13 7.90 -0.25
CA ASN A 113 4.18 9.01 0.70
C ASN A 113 5.30 8.82 1.74
N LEU A 114 5.43 7.61 2.28
CA LEU A 114 6.47 7.27 3.24
C LEU A 114 7.87 7.48 2.62
N ILE A 115 8.10 7.00 1.41
CA ILE A 115 9.39 7.14 0.72
C ILE A 115 9.73 8.60 0.48
N ASN A 116 8.76 9.41 0.06
CA ASN A 116 8.99 10.83 -0.17
C ASN A 116 9.24 11.61 1.12
N ALA A 117 8.57 11.22 2.21
CA ALA A 117 8.72 11.86 3.52
C ALA A 117 10.06 11.51 4.18
N ASP A 118 10.37 10.22 4.26
CA ASP A 118 11.52 9.72 5.02
C ASP A 118 12.80 9.60 4.18
N GLN A 119 12.68 9.70 2.84
CA GLN A 119 13.77 9.47 1.88
C GLN A 119 14.53 8.16 2.13
N PHE A 120 13.82 7.15 2.66
CA PHE A 120 14.43 5.89 3.07
C PHE A 120 14.89 5.10 1.82
N PRO A 121 16.16 4.68 1.76
CA PRO A 121 16.68 3.99 0.59
C PRO A 121 16.20 2.53 0.56
N ILE A 122 15.17 2.25 -0.24
CA ILE A 122 14.64 0.89 -0.42
C ILE A 122 15.42 0.17 -1.54
N PRO A 123 16.05 -0.99 -1.27
CA PRO A 123 16.78 -1.74 -2.29
C PRO A 123 15.89 -2.23 -3.44
N ASN A 124 16.41 -2.23 -4.67
CA ASN A 124 15.71 -2.74 -5.86
C ASN A 124 15.20 -4.18 -5.71
N ARG A 125 15.86 -5.03 -4.90
CA ARG A 125 15.42 -6.41 -4.64
C ARG A 125 14.01 -6.46 -4.01
N TYR A 126 13.70 -5.53 -3.12
CA TYR A 126 12.37 -5.41 -2.51
C TYR A 126 11.34 -5.04 -3.58
N TRP A 127 11.61 -3.99 -4.35
CA TRP A 127 10.73 -3.53 -5.42
C TRP A 127 10.47 -4.58 -6.49
N ARG A 128 11.51 -5.33 -6.90
CA ARG A 128 11.37 -6.44 -7.84
C ARG A 128 10.47 -7.52 -7.27
N ARG A 129 10.70 -7.94 -6.02
CA ARG A 129 9.85 -8.96 -5.37
C ARG A 129 8.38 -8.55 -5.34
N ARG A 130 8.10 -7.29 -5.03
CA ARG A 130 6.74 -6.76 -4.97
C ARG A 130 6.10 -6.60 -6.35
N ALA A 131 6.85 -6.11 -7.33
CA ALA A 131 6.39 -5.99 -8.72
C ALA A 131 6.13 -7.35 -9.38
N ASN A 132 6.87 -8.40 -8.99
CA ASN A 132 6.73 -9.74 -9.56
C ASN A 132 5.34 -10.35 -9.35
N LEU A 133 4.58 -9.90 -8.34
CA LEU A 133 3.17 -10.28 -8.19
C LEU A 133 2.31 -9.92 -9.41
N TYR A 134 2.73 -8.94 -10.21
CA TYR A 134 2.05 -8.48 -11.42
C TYR A 134 2.77 -8.89 -12.72
N LEU A 135 3.97 -9.47 -12.60
CA LEU A 135 4.87 -9.80 -13.71
C LEU A 135 5.16 -11.30 -13.78
N ASP A 136 4.41 -12.14 -13.08
CA ASP A 136 4.68 -13.58 -12.86
C ASP A 136 4.84 -14.38 -14.17
N LEU A 137 4.35 -13.86 -15.29
CA LEU A 137 4.43 -14.46 -16.64
C LEU A 137 5.40 -13.73 -17.59
N MET A 138 6.23 -12.82 -17.08
CA MET A 138 7.16 -11.98 -17.85
C MET A 138 8.61 -12.18 -17.40
N ASP A 139 9.12 -13.40 -17.52
CA ASP A 139 10.48 -13.77 -17.11
C ASP A 139 11.55 -12.86 -17.73
N ASP A 140 11.39 -12.48 -19.00
CA ASP A 140 12.29 -11.57 -19.70
C ASP A 140 12.49 -10.22 -18.99
N VAL A 141 11.46 -9.75 -18.27
CA VAL A 141 11.48 -8.45 -17.58
C VAL A 141 12.36 -8.51 -16.34
N ASN A 142 12.51 -9.67 -15.71
CA ASN A 142 13.36 -9.85 -14.52
C ASN A 142 14.84 -9.63 -14.82
N GLU A 143 15.28 -9.89 -16.06
CA GLU A 143 16.66 -9.70 -16.49
C GLU A 143 16.98 -8.23 -16.80
N LEU A 144 15.95 -7.39 -17.01
CA LEU A 144 16.13 -6.00 -17.37
C LEU A 144 16.56 -5.15 -16.17
N GLU A 145 17.43 -4.18 -16.45
CA GLU A 145 17.75 -3.14 -15.49
C GLU A 145 16.72 -2.01 -15.59
N LEU A 146 15.73 -2.06 -14.69
CA LEU A 146 14.59 -1.14 -14.67
C LEU A 146 14.66 -0.16 -13.50
N ASP A 147 13.90 0.93 -13.62
CA ASP A 147 13.47 1.74 -12.47
C ASP A 147 12.38 0.96 -11.73
N TRP A 148 12.81 -0.06 -10.96
CA TRP A 148 11.94 -0.96 -10.22
C TRP A 148 10.98 -0.25 -9.25
N PRO A 149 11.40 0.80 -8.49
CA PRO A 149 10.47 1.57 -7.67
C PRO A 149 9.32 2.18 -8.49
N PHE A 150 9.64 2.82 -9.61
CA PHE A 150 8.61 3.40 -10.50
C PHE A 150 7.67 2.32 -11.06
N LEU A 151 8.24 1.22 -11.58
CA LEU A 151 7.44 0.17 -12.20
C LEU A 151 6.48 -0.47 -11.20
N CYS A 152 6.96 -0.80 -10.00
CA CYS A 152 6.15 -1.42 -8.95
C CYS A 152 4.93 -0.58 -8.60
N LEU A 153 5.13 0.72 -8.34
CA LEU A 153 4.05 1.61 -7.92
C LEU A 153 3.04 1.86 -9.04
N GLU A 154 3.48 1.95 -10.29
CA GLU A 154 2.57 2.09 -11.42
C GLU A 154 1.77 0.83 -11.70
N LEU A 155 2.36 -0.35 -11.51
CA LEU A 155 1.66 -1.64 -11.60
C LEU A 155 0.59 -1.76 -10.51
N GLU A 156 0.93 -1.42 -9.26
CA GLU A 156 -0.05 -1.42 -8.16
C GLU A 156 -1.18 -0.42 -8.41
N ARG A 157 -0.86 0.77 -8.93
CA ARG A 157 -1.85 1.77 -9.30
C ARG A 157 -2.76 1.27 -10.43
N LEU A 158 -2.19 0.67 -11.47
CA LEU A 158 -2.93 0.09 -12.58
C LEU A 158 -3.88 -1.01 -12.09
N HIS A 159 -3.36 -1.91 -11.25
CA HIS A 159 -4.17 -2.96 -10.62
C HIS A 159 -5.31 -2.35 -9.80
N ALA A 160 -5.04 -1.38 -8.92
CA ALA A 160 -6.09 -0.72 -8.15
C ALA A 160 -7.17 -0.07 -9.03
N THR A 161 -6.81 0.48 -10.19
CA THR A 161 -7.79 1.06 -11.12
C THR A 161 -8.62 0.02 -11.86
N LEU A 162 -8.03 -1.13 -12.22
CA LEU A 162 -8.75 -2.20 -12.93
C LEU A 162 -9.82 -2.85 -12.05
N TRP A 163 -9.50 -3.10 -10.77
CA TRP A 163 -10.46 -3.71 -9.84
C TRP A 163 -11.66 -2.80 -9.52
N VAL A 164 -11.45 -1.49 -9.51
CA VAL A 164 -12.57 -0.53 -9.37
C VAL A 164 -13.51 -0.61 -10.57
N ILE A 165 -13.01 -0.89 -11.77
CA ILE A 165 -13.83 -1.03 -12.97
C ILE A 165 -14.63 -2.33 -12.92
N ASP A 166 -14.02 -3.44 -12.51
CA ASP A 166 -14.71 -4.73 -12.38
C ASP A 166 -15.85 -4.67 -11.36
N ASP A 167 -15.64 -3.97 -10.24
CA ASP A 167 -16.70 -3.73 -9.24
C ASP A 167 -17.83 -2.85 -9.80
N ILE A 168 -17.51 -1.83 -10.59
CA ILE A 168 -18.50 -0.96 -11.24
C ILE A 168 -19.30 -1.74 -12.28
N ASP A 169 -18.66 -2.59 -13.07
CA ASP A 169 -19.33 -3.40 -14.08
C ASP A 169 -20.23 -4.45 -13.43
N GLN A 170 -19.78 -5.10 -12.35
CA GLN A 170 -20.63 -6.00 -11.56
C GLN A 170 -21.81 -5.29 -10.91
N LEU A 171 -21.60 -4.07 -10.40
CA LEU A 171 -22.68 -3.24 -9.86
C LEU A 171 -23.66 -2.82 -10.96
N SER A 172 -23.16 -2.47 -12.14
CA SER A 172 -23.98 -2.10 -13.31
C SER A 172 -24.85 -3.28 -13.77
N VAL A 173 -24.28 -4.49 -13.86
CA VAL A 173 -25.03 -5.71 -14.19
C VAL A 173 -26.11 -5.99 -13.14
N LYS A 174 -25.79 -5.95 -11.84
CA LYS A 174 -26.79 -6.13 -10.76
C LYS A 174 -27.90 -5.09 -10.83
N PHE A 175 -27.55 -3.83 -11.08
CA PHE A 175 -28.54 -2.74 -11.16
C PHE A 175 -29.48 -2.92 -12.35
N ASN A 176 -28.94 -3.37 -13.49
CA ASN A 176 -29.74 -3.66 -14.69
C ASN A 176 -30.64 -4.90 -14.52
N ASP A 177 -30.18 -5.93 -13.81
CA ASP A 177 -30.99 -7.12 -13.50
C ASP A 177 -32.13 -6.82 -12.51
N GLU A 178 -31.90 -5.93 -11.55
CA GLU A 178 -32.95 -5.46 -10.62
C GLU A 178 -33.98 -4.56 -11.31
N LEU A 179 -33.55 -3.73 -12.27
CA LEU A 179 -34.44 -2.90 -13.09
C LEU A 179 -35.18 -3.73 -14.14
N GLY A 180 -34.58 -4.78 -14.71
CA GLY A 180 -35.24 -5.68 -15.66
C GLY A 180 -36.42 -6.46 -15.06
N LYS A 181 -36.48 -6.59 -13.73
CA LYS A 181 -37.60 -7.21 -13.00
C LYS A 181 -38.73 -6.23 -12.66
N LYS A 182 -38.56 -4.93 -12.92
CA LYS A 182 -39.61 -3.92 -12.82
C LYS A 182 -39.90 -3.41 -14.23
N GLU A 183 -40.99 -3.88 -14.80
CA GLU A 183 -41.53 -3.43 -16.08
C GLU A 183 -41.32 -1.91 -16.32
N GLU A 184 -40.75 -1.64 -17.48
CA GLU A 184 -41.02 -0.46 -18.31
C GLU A 184 -40.72 0.93 -17.74
N PHE A 185 -39.49 1.16 -17.27
CA PHE A 185 -38.91 2.52 -17.33
C PHE A 185 -37.51 2.48 -17.95
N ARG A 186 -37.46 2.59 -19.28
CA ARG A 186 -36.24 2.93 -20.03
C ARG A 186 -35.82 4.38 -19.72
N LEU A 187 -35.24 4.60 -18.55
CA LEU A 187 -34.56 5.86 -18.25
C LEU A 187 -33.23 5.88 -18.99
N GLN A 188 -33.05 6.88 -19.85
CA GLN A 188 -31.79 7.06 -20.56
C GLN A 188 -30.70 7.48 -19.55
N PRO A 189 -29.41 7.14 -19.76
CA PRO A 189 -28.33 7.48 -18.82
C PRO A 189 -28.27 8.97 -18.43
N LYS A 190 -28.66 9.85 -19.35
CA LYS A 190 -28.78 11.31 -19.15
C LYS A 190 -29.82 11.71 -18.08
N ASP A 191 -30.84 10.90 -17.86
CA ASP A 191 -31.93 11.17 -16.91
C ASP A 191 -31.54 10.75 -15.49
N ILE A 192 -30.67 9.73 -15.35
CA ILE A 192 -30.10 9.29 -14.07
C ILE A 192 -29.19 10.39 -13.49
N ILE A 193 -28.31 10.96 -14.32
CA ILE A 193 -27.42 12.06 -13.90
C ILE A 193 -28.23 13.28 -13.44
N LYS A 194 -29.33 13.61 -14.14
CA LYS A 194 -30.22 14.71 -13.72
C LYS A 194 -30.91 14.45 -12.40
N GLN A 195 -31.25 13.21 -12.06
CA GLN A 195 -31.88 12.89 -10.77
C GLN A 195 -30.88 12.94 -9.62
N LEU A 196 -29.64 12.47 -9.83
CA LEU A 196 -28.59 12.52 -8.81
C LEU A 196 -28.13 13.94 -8.49
N LEU A 197 -28.23 14.86 -9.47
CA LEU A 197 -27.87 16.27 -9.30
C LEU A 197 -29.01 17.14 -8.76
N LYS A 198 -30.21 16.60 -8.52
CA LYS A 198 -31.29 17.40 -7.91
C LYS A 198 -30.95 17.68 -6.45
N PRO A 199 -30.87 18.97 -6.04
CA PRO A 199 -30.61 19.32 -4.65
C PRO A 199 -31.74 18.79 -3.77
N LYS A 200 -31.37 18.03 -2.73
CA LYS A 200 -32.29 17.47 -1.75
C LYS A 200 -33.08 18.63 -1.11
N PRO A 201 -34.43 18.64 -1.18
CA PRO A 201 -35.21 19.70 -0.58
C PRO A 201 -34.96 19.69 0.93
N ARG A 202 -34.52 20.83 1.46
CA ARG A 202 -34.33 21.01 2.90
C ARG A 202 -35.72 20.97 3.52
N GLY A 203 -36.01 19.90 4.25
CA GLY A 203 -37.26 19.74 4.96
C GLY A 203 -37.52 20.96 5.83
N THR A 204 -38.69 21.55 5.63
CA THR A 204 -39.28 22.60 6.44
C THR A 204 -39.35 22.09 7.89
N GLN A 205 -38.69 22.79 8.81
CA GLN A 205 -38.84 22.54 10.24
C GLN A 205 -40.30 22.82 10.61
N TYR A 206 -41.01 21.79 11.08
CA TYR A 206 -42.32 21.97 11.69
C TYR A 206 -42.14 22.71 13.04
N SER A 207 -42.92 23.78 13.19
CA SER A 207 -43.12 24.54 14.43
C SER A 207 -43.91 23.76 15.45
#